data_AF-A0A945YJZ3-F1
#
_entry.id   AF-A0A945YJZ3-F1
#
_cell.length_a   1.000
_cell.length_b   1.000
_cell.length_c   1.000
_cell.angle_alpha   90.00
_cell.angle_beta   90.00
_cell.angle_gamma   90.00
#
_symmetry.space_group_name_H-M   'P 1'
#
loop_
_entity.id
_entity.type
_entity.pdbx_description
1 polymer ?
#
loop_
_entity_poly.entity_id
_entity_poly.type
_entity_poly.pdbx_seq_one_letter_code
_entity_poly.pdbx_strand_id
1 'polypeptide(L)' 'YSTSGDFDLMMKLYVPTGEDIGMFINDRLLSIDGIERTFTVQTFKAF' A
#
# COMPACT_ATOMS: atom_id res chain seq x y z
N TYR A 1 4.76 12.54 3.06
CA TYR A 1 4.17 13.76 2.52
C TYR A 1 2.85 13.96 3.25
N SER A 2 2.72 15.04 4.04
CA SER A 2 1.43 15.41 4.62
C SER A 2 0.61 16.09 3.53
N THR A 3 -0.47 15.43 3.13
CA THR A 3 -1.51 16.01 2.29
C THR A 3 -2.70 16.23 3.19
N SER A 4 -3.26 17.43 3.21
CA SER A 4 -4.57 17.75 3.75
C SER A 4 -5.66 17.03 2.91
N GLY A 5 -5.65 15.71 2.94
CA GLY A 5 -6.52 14.77 2.24
C GLY A 5 -6.76 13.53 3.12
N ASP A 6 -7.58 12.58 2.66
CA ASP A 6 -8.13 11.48 3.48
C ASP A 6 -7.11 10.49 4.09
N PHE A 7 -5.82 10.68 3.81
CA PHE A 7 -4.72 9.80 4.21
C PHE A 7 -3.49 10.58 4.67
N ASP A 8 -2.85 10.10 5.73
CA ASP A 8 -1.63 10.70 6.31
C ASP A 8 -0.36 10.38 5.53
N LEU A 9 -0.35 9.23 4.83
CA LEU A 9 0.82 8.70 4.13
C LEU A 9 0.44 8.21 2.73
N MET A 10 1.35 8.44 1.78
CA MET A 10 1.29 7.88 0.43
C MET A 10 2.60 7.16 0.14
N MET A 11 2.50 5.93 -0.39
CA MET A 11 3.64 5.06 -0.64
C MET A 11 3.50 4.34 -1.98
N LYS A 12 4.64 4.12 -2.65
CA LYS A 12 4.74 3.22 -3.80
C LYS A 12 5.41 1.91 -3.37
N LEU A 13 4.76 0.80 -3.66
CA LEU A 13 5.23 -0.54 -3.31
C LEU A 13 5.46 -1.37 -4.57
N TYR A 14 6.47 -2.23 -4.52
CA TYR A 14 6.70 -3.28 -5.51
C TYR A 14 6.46 -4.62 -4.81
N VAL A 15 5.42 -5.34 -5.24
CA VAL A 15 5.09 -6.67 -4.69
C VAL A 15 5.98 -7.72 -5.38
N PRO A 16 6.56 -8.68 -4.64
CA PRO A 16 7.33 -9.77 -5.22
C PRO A 16 6.53 -10.54 -6.28
N THR A 17 7.22 -11.03 -7.31
CA THR A 17 6.57 -11.81 -8.37
C THR A 17 5.98 -13.10 -7.80
N GLY A 18 4.69 -13.33 -8.06
CA GLY A 18 3.98 -14.53 -7.63
C GLY A 18 3.26 -14.40 -6.28
N GLU A 19 3.41 -13.28 -5.57
CA GLU A 19 2.63 -13.02 -4.36
C GLU A 19 1.30 -12.32 -4.67
N ASP A 20 0.26 -12.69 -3.91
CA ASP A 20 -1.03 -12.01 -3.96
C ASP A 20 -0.93 -10.64 -3.28
N ILE A 21 -1.41 -9.60 -3.96
CA ILE A 21 -1.31 -8.22 -3.46
C ILE A 21 -2.10 -8.06 -2.16
N GLY A 22 -3.31 -8.63 -2.06
CA GLY A 22 -4.15 -8.50 -0.88
C GLY A 22 -3.51 -9.16 0.35
N MET A 23 -2.99 -10.38 0.16
CA MET A 23 -2.26 -11.10 1.20
C MET A 23 -0.99 -10.34 1.62
N PHE A 24 -0.21 -9.84 0.67
CA PHE A 24 1.02 -9.08 0.96
C PHE A 24 0.74 -7.82 1.79
N ILE A 25 -0.29 -7.04 1.43
CA ILE A 25 -0.67 -5.84 2.19
C ILE A 25 -1.14 -6.22 3.61
N ASN A 26 -1.94 -7.28 3.75
CA ASN A 26 -2.42 -7.71 5.06
C ASN A 26 -1.27 -8.16 5.97
N ASP A 27 -0.39 -9.02 5.47
CA ASP A 27 0.67 -9.64 6.25
C ASP A 27 1.85 -8.70 6.54
N ARG A 28 2.09 -7.69 5.68
CA ARG A 28 3.29 -6.83 5.76
C ARG A 28 3.00 -5.38 6.11
N LEU A 29 1.84 -4.84 5.73
CA LEU A 29 1.48 -3.45 6.01
C LEU A 29 0.53 -3.33 7.20
N LEU A 30 -0.57 -4.10 7.23
CA LEU A 30 -1.54 -3.99 8.32
C LEU A 30 -1.00 -4.50 9.67
N SER A 31 0.16 -5.17 9.67
CA SER A 31 0.90 -5.53 10.88
C SER A 31 1.73 -4.38 11.47
N ILE A 32 1.89 -3.25 10.77
CA ILE A 32 2.69 -2.11 11.23
C ILE A 32 1.87 -1.31 12.24
N ASP A 33 2.45 -1.08 13.42
CA ASP A 33 1.82 -0.29 14.47
C ASP A 33 1.48 1.13 13.97
N GLY A 34 0.26 1.58 14.29
CA GLY A 34 -0.28 2.87 13.84
C GLY A 34 -0.90 2.88 12.44
N ILE A 35 -0.86 1.78 11.67
CA ILE A 35 -1.63 1.67 10.41
C ILE A 35 -3.05 1.17 10.71
N GLU A 36 -4.03 2.07 10.64
CA GLU A 36 -5.43 1.72 10.84
C GLU A 36 -6.08 1.17 9.56
N ARG A 37 -5.78 1.78 8.42
CA ARG A 37 -6.35 1.41 7.11
C ARG A 37 -5.41 1.71 5.96
N THR A 38 -5.60 1.00 4.86
CA THR A 38 -4.88 1.24 3.60
C THR A 38 -5.86 1.39 2.44
N PHE A 39 -5.54 2.27 1.49
CA PHE A 39 -6.22 2.35 0.20
C PHE A 39 -5.21 2.06 -0.91
N THR A 40 -5.40 0.94 -1.62
CA THR A 40 -4.41 0.43 -2.58
C THR A 40 -4.89 0.66 -4.01
N VAL A 41 -4.10 1.38 -4.80
CA VAL A 41 -4.33 1.59 -6.24
C VAL A 41 -3.26 0.84 -7.03
N GLN A 42 -3.68 -0.08 -7.90
CA GLN A 42 -2.75 -0.78 -8.78
C GLN A 42 -2.32 0.11 -9.94
N THR A 43 -1.01 0.28 -10.11
CA THR A 43 -0.43 1.05 -11.22
C THR A 43 0.04 0.12 -12.32
N PHE A 44 -0.24 0.46 -13.58
CA PHE A 44 0.33 -0.21 -14.74
C PHE A 44 1.57 0.54 -15.22
N LYS A 45 2.58 -0.18 -15.72
CA LYS A 45 3.66 0.47 -16.47
C LYS A 45 3.04 1.05 -17.74
N ALA A 46 3.07 2.37 -17.88
CA ALA A 46 2.40 3.03 -18.97
C ALA A 46 3.14 2.87 -20.32
N PHE A 47 4.47 2.70 -20.30
CA PHE A 47 5.33 2.53 -21.47
C PHE A 47 6.59 1.75 -21.09
#